data_AF-A0A9X4M751-F1
#
_entry.id   AF-A0A9X4M751-F1
#
_cell.length_a   1.000
_cell.length_b   1.000
_cell.length_c   1.000
_cell.angle_alpha   90.00
_cell.angle_beta   90.00
_cell.angle_gamma   90.00
#
_symmetry.space_group_name_H-M   'P 1'
#
loop_
_entity.id
_entity.type
_entity.pdbx_description
1 polymer ?
#
loop_
_entity_poly.entity_id
_entity_poly.type
_entity_poly.pdbx_seq_one_letter_code
_entity_poly.pdbx_strand_id
1 'polypeptide(L)'
;MSIGYLALVLHAHLPYVRHPESDYVLEEEWLYEAITETYIPLIKVYEGLRRDGIDFKMTMSMTPPLVSMLRDPLLQERYDKHLALLQQLVELEVIHNEHNGHVKYLAEYYVKEFAETREIWEKYSGDLITAFKQFQDTNNLEIITCGATHGYLPLMKMYPEAVWAQLEVAVEHYTNEFGRAPNGIWLPECAYYDGLERMLADVGLRYFLTDGHGILYGQPRPRFGTYAPVFTETGVAAFARDHESSQQVWSSKVGYPGNPVYREFYKDLGWEADYEYIKPFIMPNGQRKNTGVKYHRITGSDFGLDAKQLYDPYWAKEKAAEHAANFMQNRERQVGYLHEMMGRPPLVVSPYDAELFGHWWYEGPWFIDFLIRKSYYDQTTYEMTHLADYLRDNPTQQVSRPAQSSWGYKGFHEYWLNETNAWVYQHLHKGAERMIHLSYREPADDLEWRALNQAARELLLAQSSDWAFIMRTGTMVPYAVRRTRSHLMRLEKLFDDIEAGKIDSGWLEKIEYIDNIFPDINYRTYRPLTAG
;
A
#
# COMPACT_ATOMS: atom_id res chain seq x y z
N MET A 1 33.82 -6.59 3.78
CA MET A 1 32.70 -7.21 3.05
C MET A 1 31.62 -7.45 4.09
N SER A 2 30.39 -7.04 3.77
CA SER A 2 29.22 -7.35 4.59
C SER A 2 29.08 -8.86 4.77
N ILE A 3 28.51 -9.28 5.91
CA ILE A 3 28.28 -10.69 6.22
C ILE A 3 26.81 -11.08 6.12
N GLY A 4 25.93 -10.16 5.73
CA GLY A 4 24.49 -10.37 5.54
C GLY A 4 23.81 -9.16 4.92
N TYR A 5 22.48 -9.22 4.83
CA TYR A 5 21.66 -8.23 4.14
C TYR A 5 20.42 -7.83 4.93
N LEU A 6 19.99 -6.58 4.78
CA LEU A 6 18.71 -6.05 5.23
C LEU A 6 17.89 -5.58 4.02
N ALA A 7 16.70 -6.15 3.82
CA ALA A 7 15.75 -5.68 2.81
C ALA A 7 14.55 -5.03 3.48
N LEU A 8 14.45 -3.70 3.36
CA LEU A 8 13.28 -2.94 3.77
C LEU A 8 12.26 -2.95 2.61
N VAL A 9 11.02 -3.34 2.92
CA VAL A 9 9.94 -3.46 1.92
C VAL A 9 8.74 -2.63 2.38
N LEU A 10 8.28 -1.70 1.54
CA LEU A 10 7.09 -0.88 1.83
C LEU A 10 5.92 -1.28 0.94
N HIS A 11 4.77 -1.62 1.51
CA HIS A 11 3.55 -1.92 0.79
C HIS A 11 2.67 -0.67 0.70
N ALA A 12 2.66 0.04 -0.43
CA ALA A 12 1.79 1.20 -0.64
C ALA A 12 0.50 0.79 -1.36
N HIS A 13 -0.62 0.90 -0.63
CA HIS A 13 -1.93 0.50 -1.11
C HIS A 13 -3.05 1.38 -0.56
N LEU A 14 -3.96 1.73 -1.45
CA LEU A 14 -5.29 2.21 -1.11
C LEU A 14 -6.30 1.54 -2.06
N PRO A 15 -7.51 1.20 -1.59
CA PRO A 15 -8.57 0.74 -2.48
C PRO A 15 -8.91 1.83 -3.51
N TYR A 16 -9.43 1.42 -4.67
CA TYR A 16 -9.84 2.39 -5.69
C TYR A 16 -11.01 3.24 -5.18
N VAL A 17 -10.77 4.49 -4.83
CA VAL A 17 -11.78 5.43 -4.32
C VAL A 17 -11.76 6.68 -5.19
N ARG A 18 -12.77 6.79 -6.06
CA ARG A 18 -12.95 7.89 -6.99
C ARG A 18 -14.43 8.09 -7.24
N HIS A 19 -14.93 9.28 -6.93
CA HIS A 19 -16.34 9.61 -6.97
C HIS A 19 -16.55 10.93 -7.72
N PRO A 20 -16.49 10.92 -9.06
CA PRO A 20 -16.73 12.11 -9.85
C PRO A 20 -18.18 12.59 -9.79
N GLU A 21 -19.12 11.75 -9.37
CA GLU A 21 -20.55 12.06 -9.23
C GLU A 21 -20.89 12.96 -8.02
N SER A 22 -19.92 13.24 -7.16
CA SER A 22 -20.10 14.07 -5.97
C SER A 22 -18.98 15.09 -5.84
N ASP A 23 -19.31 16.30 -5.39
CA ASP A 23 -18.32 17.37 -5.17
C ASP A 23 -17.43 17.11 -3.95
N TYR A 24 -17.86 16.26 -3.02
CA TYR A 24 -17.10 15.89 -1.83
C TYR A 24 -17.42 14.47 -1.37
N VAL A 25 -16.38 13.66 -1.22
CA VAL A 25 -16.45 12.32 -0.62
C VAL A 25 -15.34 12.17 0.40
N LEU A 26 -15.69 11.79 1.63
CA LEU A 26 -14.75 11.69 2.75
C LEU A 26 -13.66 10.64 2.49
N GLU A 27 -14.03 9.54 1.86
CA GLU A 27 -13.14 8.42 1.59
C GLU A 27 -12.05 8.75 0.55
N GLU A 28 -12.22 9.77 -0.29
CA GLU A 28 -11.15 10.25 -1.17
C GLU A 28 -10.02 10.93 -0.38
N GLU A 29 -10.31 11.43 0.83
CA GLU A 29 -9.29 12.07 1.67
C GLU A 29 -8.24 11.09 2.16
N TRP A 30 -8.51 9.78 2.17
CA TRP A 30 -7.48 8.77 2.46
C TRP A 30 -6.30 8.90 1.49
N LEU A 31 -6.57 9.19 0.21
CA LEU A 31 -5.52 9.43 -0.78
C LEU A 31 -4.77 10.73 -0.49
N TYR A 32 -5.50 11.81 -0.16
CA TYR A 32 -4.91 13.13 0.08
C TYR A 32 -4.00 13.13 1.31
N GLU A 33 -4.44 12.46 2.37
CA GLU A 33 -3.67 12.22 3.60
C GLU A 33 -2.43 11.37 3.29
N ALA A 34 -2.57 10.27 2.54
CA ALA A 34 -1.43 9.42 2.17
C ALA A 34 -0.40 10.15 1.29
N ILE A 35 -0.85 10.98 0.34
CA ILE A 35 0.05 11.82 -0.48
C ILE A 35 0.84 12.78 0.42
N THR A 36 0.16 13.51 1.29
CA THR A 36 0.74 14.57 2.12
C THR A 36 1.64 14.02 3.22
N GLU A 37 1.20 12.96 3.88
CA GLU A 37 1.86 12.46 5.09
C GLU A 37 2.84 11.33 4.79
N THR A 38 2.71 10.59 3.67
CA THR A 38 3.55 9.42 3.36
C THR A 38 4.32 9.58 2.05
N TYR A 39 3.64 9.69 0.90
CA TYR A 39 4.31 9.54 -0.40
C TYR A 39 5.26 10.69 -0.73
N ILE A 40 4.83 11.95 -0.54
CA ILE A 40 5.70 13.12 -0.74
C ILE A 40 6.85 13.14 0.28
N PRO A 41 6.62 12.89 1.58
CA PRO A 41 7.72 12.75 2.54
C PRO A 41 8.73 11.65 2.19
N LEU A 42 8.29 10.49 1.67
CA LEU A 42 9.22 9.45 1.20
C LEU A 42 10.04 9.92 -0.02
N ILE A 43 9.42 10.60 -0.99
CA ILE A 43 10.15 11.19 -2.13
C ILE A 43 11.21 12.17 -1.60
N LYS A 44 10.86 13.05 -0.67
CA LYS A 44 11.79 13.99 -0.03
C LYS A 44 12.98 13.28 0.62
N VAL A 45 12.74 12.18 1.34
CA VAL A 45 13.80 11.37 1.94
C VAL A 45 14.71 10.79 0.86
N TYR A 46 14.15 10.16 -0.17
CA TYR A 46 14.93 9.55 -1.26
C TYR A 46 15.75 10.57 -2.06
N GLU A 47 15.20 11.75 -2.33
CA GLU A 47 15.94 12.86 -2.94
C GLU A 47 17.09 13.34 -2.06
N GLY A 48 16.84 13.46 -0.75
CA GLY A 48 17.85 13.84 0.24
C GLY A 48 19.00 12.84 0.32
N LEU A 49 18.69 11.54 0.37
CA LEU A 49 19.70 10.47 0.38
C LEU A 49 20.56 10.50 -0.88
N ARG A 50 19.94 10.65 -2.05
CA ARG A 50 20.66 10.71 -3.34
C ARG A 50 21.51 11.97 -3.45
N ARG A 51 21.00 13.13 -3.04
CA ARG A 51 21.75 14.40 -3.00
C ARG A 51 23.01 14.27 -2.15
N ASP A 52 22.91 13.53 -1.05
CA ASP A 52 24.01 13.32 -0.12
C ASP A 52 24.94 12.15 -0.51
N GLY A 53 24.76 11.60 -1.73
CA GLY A 53 25.63 10.58 -2.30
C GLY A 53 25.43 9.16 -1.76
N ILE A 54 24.32 8.89 -1.08
CA ILE A 54 24.02 7.57 -0.49
C ILE A 54 23.34 6.68 -1.53
N ASP A 55 23.99 5.57 -1.90
CA ASP A 55 23.40 4.53 -2.76
C ASP A 55 22.48 3.62 -1.93
N PHE A 56 21.30 4.12 -1.58
CA PHE A 56 20.31 3.35 -0.82
C PHE A 56 19.64 2.28 -1.70
N LYS A 57 19.22 1.16 -1.09
CA LYS A 57 18.45 0.10 -1.75
C LYS A 57 17.20 -0.24 -0.94
N MET A 58 16.03 -0.19 -1.59
CA MET A 58 14.74 -0.53 -0.98
C MET A 58 13.81 -1.21 -1.98
N THR A 59 12.84 -1.98 -1.48
CA THR A 59 11.72 -2.48 -2.30
C THR A 59 10.45 -1.75 -1.88
N MET A 60 9.59 -1.41 -2.83
CA MET A 60 8.28 -0.84 -2.55
C MET A 60 7.25 -1.45 -3.49
N SER A 61 6.11 -1.90 -3.01
CA SER A 61 5.00 -2.18 -3.91
C SER A 61 4.18 -0.93 -4.11
N MET A 62 3.77 -0.65 -5.34
CA MET A 62 2.72 0.32 -5.62
C MET A 62 1.57 -0.41 -6.30
N THR A 63 0.46 -0.56 -5.58
CA THR A 63 -0.67 -1.34 -6.09
C THR A 63 -1.32 -0.66 -7.30
N PRO A 64 -1.84 -1.44 -8.28
CA PRO A 64 -2.48 -0.85 -9.45
C PRO A 64 -3.60 0.18 -9.13
N PRO A 65 -4.49 -0.03 -8.13
CA PRO A 65 -5.50 0.97 -7.79
C PRO A 65 -4.91 2.30 -7.30
N LEU A 66 -3.86 2.23 -6.48
CA LEU A 66 -3.16 3.42 -5.99
C LEU A 66 -2.51 4.17 -7.16
N VAL A 67 -1.81 3.46 -8.04
CA VAL A 67 -1.15 4.06 -9.20
C VAL A 67 -2.18 4.72 -10.14
N SER A 68 -3.32 4.06 -10.40
CA SER A 68 -4.40 4.65 -11.20
C SER A 68 -4.95 5.92 -10.56
N MET A 69 -5.14 5.94 -9.24
CA MET A 69 -5.63 7.14 -8.52
C MET A 69 -4.60 8.28 -8.50
N LEU A 70 -3.32 7.99 -8.31
CA LEU A 70 -2.25 9.00 -8.31
C LEU A 70 -2.06 9.67 -9.67
N ARG A 71 -2.47 9.01 -10.76
CA ARG A 71 -2.45 9.56 -12.12
C ARG A 71 -3.78 10.14 -12.59
N ASP A 72 -4.85 10.00 -11.81
CA ASP A 72 -6.17 10.46 -12.23
C ASP A 72 -6.26 12.00 -12.12
N PRO A 73 -6.51 12.72 -13.24
CA PRO A 73 -6.49 14.19 -13.22
C PRO A 73 -7.52 14.83 -12.29
N LEU A 74 -8.68 14.18 -12.08
CA LEU A 74 -9.70 14.68 -11.17
C LEU A 74 -9.20 14.61 -9.71
N LEU A 75 -8.59 13.48 -9.32
CA LEU A 75 -8.05 13.32 -7.97
C LEU A 75 -6.83 14.23 -7.74
N GLN A 76 -6.00 14.45 -8.76
CA GLN A 76 -4.90 15.42 -8.69
C GLN A 76 -5.41 16.86 -8.48
N GLU A 77 -6.45 17.28 -9.20
CA GLU A 77 -7.07 18.60 -9.02
C GLU A 77 -7.70 18.74 -7.62
N ARG A 78 -8.37 17.69 -7.13
CA ARG A 78 -8.97 17.69 -5.78
C ARG A 78 -7.91 17.73 -4.69
N TYR A 79 -6.82 16.99 -4.85
CA TYR A 79 -5.68 17.06 -3.93
C TYR A 79 -5.06 18.46 -3.91
N ASP A 80 -4.88 19.08 -5.07
CA ASP A 80 -4.33 20.44 -5.18
C ASP A 80 -5.13 21.46 -4.35
N LYS A 81 -6.47 21.40 -4.47
CA LYS A 81 -7.41 22.21 -3.68
C LYS A 81 -7.35 21.87 -2.19
N HIS A 82 -7.28 20.58 -1.85
CA HIS A 82 -7.16 20.13 -0.47
C HIS A 82 -5.89 20.69 0.19
N LEU A 83 -4.73 20.58 -0.48
CA LEU A 83 -3.47 21.13 0.02
C LEU A 83 -3.54 22.65 0.17
N ALA A 84 -4.22 23.37 -0.74
CA ALA A 84 -4.40 24.82 -0.62
C ALA A 84 -5.25 25.19 0.62
N LEU A 85 -6.28 24.39 0.95
CA LEU A 85 -7.06 24.58 2.18
C LEU A 85 -6.22 24.32 3.44
N LEU A 86 -5.35 23.30 3.43
CA LEU A 86 -4.43 23.05 4.53
C LEU A 86 -3.45 24.21 4.73
N GLN A 87 -2.87 24.74 3.66
CA GLN A 87 -1.99 25.91 3.70
C GLN A 87 -2.71 27.14 4.30
N GLN A 88 -3.95 27.40 3.88
CA GLN A 88 -4.77 28.47 4.46
C GLN A 88 -5.04 28.26 5.96
N LEU A 89 -5.39 27.03 6.36
CA LEU A 89 -5.67 26.70 7.76
C LEU A 89 -4.46 26.97 8.65
N VAL A 90 -3.25 26.55 8.24
CA VAL A 90 -2.06 26.72 9.07
C VAL A 90 -1.58 28.17 9.15
N GLU A 91 -1.79 28.97 8.10
CA GLU A 91 -1.56 30.41 8.14
C GLU A 91 -2.50 31.11 9.14
N LEU A 92 -3.78 30.72 9.17
CA LEU A 92 -4.73 31.20 10.17
C LEU A 92 -4.33 30.78 11.58
N GLU A 93 -3.85 29.56 11.76
CA GLU A 93 -3.38 29.06 13.06
C GLU A 93 -2.19 29.85 13.61
N VAL A 94 -1.26 30.29 12.76
CA VAL A 94 -0.14 31.16 13.17
C VAL A 94 -0.65 32.49 13.72
N ILE A 95 -1.66 33.08 13.08
CA ILE A 95 -2.26 34.36 13.51
C ILE A 95 -3.09 34.15 14.78
N HIS A 96 -3.96 33.14 14.79
CA HIS A 96 -4.86 32.83 15.91
C HIS A 96 -4.08 32.56 17.21
N ASN A 97 -2.92 31.92 17.11
CA ASN A 97 -2.08 31.58 18.24
C ASN A 97 -0.93 32.57 18.49
N GLU A 98 -1.03 33.84 18.05
CA GLU A 98 0.05 34.83 18.19
C GLU A 98 0.56 35.03 19.64
N HIS A 99 -0.31 34.78 20.61
CA HIS A 99 -0.02 34.87 22.05
C HIS A 99 0.27 33.51 22.71
N ASN A 100 0.19 32.40 21.97
CA ASN A 100 0.52 31.05 22.43
C ASN A 100 1.79 30.56 21.72
N GLY A 101 2.94 30.85 22.31
CA GLY A 101 4.24 30.69 21.65
C GLY A 101 4.53 29.28 21.13
N HIS A 102 4.16 28.22 21.87
CA HIS A 102 4.44 26.84 21.44
C HIS A 102 3.49 26.38 20.33
N VAL A 103 2.20 26.72 20.42
CA VAL A 103 1.24 26.36 19.36
C VAL A 103 1.54 27.14 18.09
N LYS A 104 1.92 28.43 18.20
CA LYS A 104 2.40 29.20 17.05
C LYS A 104 3.61 28.56 16.38
N TYR A 105 4.60 28.13 17.17
CA TYR A 105 5.77 27.41 16.66
C TYR A 105 5.37 26.14 15.88
N LEU A 106 4.39 25.37 16.38
CA LEU A 106 3.88 24.20 15.68
C LEU A 106 3.09 24.55 14.41
N ALA A 107 2.31 25.63 14.42
CA ALA A 107 1.63 26.12 13.22
C ALA A 107 2.64 26.58 12.15
N GLU A 108 3.69 27.30 12.53
CA GLU A 108 4.80 27.69 11.65
C GLU A 108 5.56 26.46 11.11
N TYR A 109 5.71 25.41 11.92
CA TYR A 109 6.25 24.12 11.46
C TYR A 109 5.37 23.52 10.35
N TYR A 110 4.04 23.50 10.52
CA TYR A 110 3.13 22.99 9.49
C TYR A 110 3.08 23.87 8.23
N VAL A 111 3.18 25.20 8.36
CA VAL A 111 3.34 26.12 7.21
C VAL A 111 4.52 25.68 6.35
N LYS A 112 5.66 25.40 6.98
CA LYS A 112 6.86 24.93 6.29
C LYS A 112 6.64 23.56 5.65
N GLU A 113 6.11 22.57 6.38
CA GLU A 113 5.90 21.22 5.83
C GLU A 113 4.94 21.24 4.63
N PHE A 114 3.83 21.99 4.68
CA PHE A 114 2.90 22.08 3.55
C PHE A 114 3.45 22.91 2.38
N ALA A 115 4.30 23.90 2.63
CA ALA A 115 5.02 24.59 1.56
C ALA A 115 6.00 23.64 0.84
N GLU A 116 6.76 22.83 1.58
CA GLU A 116 7.66 21.84 0.98
C GLU A 116 6.89 20.74 0.23
N THR A 117 5.74 20.31 0.75
CA THR A 117 4.83 19.39 0.05
C THR A 117 4.35 20.00 -1.27
N ARG A 118 3.95 21.28 -1.27
CA ARG A 118 3.56 22.03 -2.46
C ARG A 118 4.70 22.09 -3.49
N GLU A 119 5.93 22.37 -3.06
CA GLU A 119 7.09 22.42 -3.95
C GLU A 119 7.32 21.08 -4.66
N ILE A 120 7.24 19.94 -3.95
CA ILE A 120 7.40 18.61 -4.56
C ILE A 120 6.24 18.30 -5.50
N TRP A 121 5.01 18.61 -5.09
CA TRP A 121 3.82 18.41 -5.92
C TRP A 121 3.93 19.16 -7.26
N GLU A 122 4.32 20.43 -7.23
CA GLU A 122 4.49 21.26 -8.43
C GLU A 122 5.70 20.84 -9.26
N LYS A 123 6.82 20.47 -8.62
CA LYS A 123 8.04 19.98 -9.29
C LYS A 123 7.74 18.78 -10.20
N TYR A 124 6.84 17.90 -9.79
CA TYR A 124 6.41 16.74 -10.57
C TYR A 124 5.09 16.95 -11.31
N SER A 125 4.54 18.18 -11.31
CA SER A 125 3.27 18.51 -11.96
C SER A 125 2.12 17.57 -11.55
N GLY A 126 2.09 17.17 -10.28
CA GLY A 126 1.14 16.20 -9.72
C GLY A 126 1.41 14.73 -10.03
N ASP A 127 2.38 14.39 -10.89
CA ASP A 127 2.69 13.00 -11.25
C ASP A 127 3.75 12.39 -10.32
N LEU A 128 3.30 11.92 -9.15
CA LEU A 128 4.17 11.25 -8.18
C LEU A 128 4.70 9.90 -8.67
N ILE A 129 4.07 9.26 -9.67
CA ILE A 129 4.58 8.02 -10.26
C ILE A 129 5.89 8.29 -10.99
N THR A 130 5.97 9.39 -11.74
CA THR A 130 7.21 9.86 -12.34
C THR A 130 8.28 10.16 -11.28
N ALA A 131 7.90 10.71 -10.12
CA ALA A 131 8.81 10.96 -9.01
C ALA A 131 9.39 9.65 -8.41
N PHE A 132 8.61 8.60 -8.23
CA PHE A 132 9.13 7.30 -7.76
C PHE A 132 9.95 6.57 -8.83
N LYS A 133 9.52 6.63 -10.09
CA LYS A 133 10.18 5.96 -11.22
C LYS A 133 11.65 6.37 -11.35
N GLN A 134 11.99 7.63 -11.06
CA GLN A 134 13.39 8.08 -11.12
C GLN A 134 14.33 7.24 -10.23
N PHE A 135 13.85 6.78 -9.06
CA PHE A 135 14.65 5.98 -8.12
C PHE A 135 14.72 4.53 -8.56
N GLN A 136 13.72 4.06 -9.31
CA GLN A 136 13.77 2.78 -9.98
C GLN A 136 14.76 2.77 -11.14
N ASP A 137 14.77 3.83 -11.93
CA ASP A 137 15.70 3.99 -13.05
C ASP A 137 17.16 4.08 -12.58
N THR A 138 17.41 4.61 -11.38
CA THR A 138 18.74 4.62 -10.74
C THR A 138 19.05 3.37 -9.90
N ASN A 139 18.19 2.35 -9.91
CA ASN A 139 18.33 1.12 -9.13
C ASN A 139 18.44 1.35 -7.61
N ASN A 140 17.89 2.45 -7.07
CA ASN A 140 17.78 2.68 -5.63
C ASN A 140 16.50 2.07 -5.04
N LEU A 141 15.43 2.05 -5.84
CA LEU A 141 14.13 1.53 -5.45
C LEU A 141 13.67 0.46 -6.43
N GLU A 142 13.44 -0.77 -5.98
CA GLU A 142 12.71 -1.75 -6.79
C GLU A 142 11.22 -1.61 -6.53
N ILE A 143 10.47 -1.17 -7.55
CA ILE A 143 9.01 -1.05 -7.48
C ILE A 143 8.39 -2.37 -7.93
N ILE A 144 7.57 -3.00 -7.11
CA ILE A 144 6.85 -4.26 -7.44
C ILE A 144 5.35 -4.02 -7.62
N THR A 145 4.69 -4.92 -8.37
CA THR A 145 3.23 -4.86 -8.55
C THR A 145 2.50 -5.60 -7.41
N CYS A 146 1.18 -5.70 -7.53
CA CYS A 146 0.27 -6.45 -6.65
C CYS A 146 -0.79 -7.18 -7.49
N GLY A 147 -1.82 -7.77 -6.88
CA GLY A 147 -3.04 -8.10 -7.62
C GLY A 147 -3.77 -6.84 -8.10
N ALA A 148 -4.43 -6.91 -9.25
CA ALA A 148 -5.04 -5.78 -9.96
C ALA A 148 -5.84 -4.87 -9.04
N THR A 149 -6.69 -5.42 -8.18
CA THR A 149 -7.47 -4.64 -7.20
C THR A 149 -7.20 -5.07 -5.78
N HIS A 150 -6.00 -5.58 -5.51
CA HIS A 150 -5.67 -6.18 -4.23
C HIS A 150 -6.66 -7.32 -3.84
N GLY A 151 -7.05 -8.13 -4.83
CA GLY A 151 -8.00 -9.21 -4.63
C GLY A 151 -7.45 -10.35 -3.76
N TYR A 152 -8.25 -10.85 -2.81
CA TYR A 152 -7.79 -11.92 -1.90
C TYR A 152 -7.72 -13.30 -2.59
N LEU A 153 -6.61 -13.56 -3.27
CA LEU A 153 -6.44 -14.67 -4.21
C LEU A 153 -6.80 -16.06 -3.66
N PRO A 154 -6.47 -16.45 -2.41
CA PRO A 154 -6.85 -17.77 -1.90
C PRO A 154 -8.35 -18.05 -1.90
N LEU A 155 -9.19 -17.03 -1.76
CA LEU A 155 -10.66 -17.17 -1.77
C LEU A 155 -11.24 -17.15 -3.19
N MET A 156 -10.41 -16.90 -4.20
CA MET A 156 -10.74 -17.00 -5.62
C MET A 156 -10.24 -18.30 -6.24
N LYS A 157 -9.52 -19.16 -5.51
CA LYS A 157 -8.86 -20.39 -6.01
C LYS A 157 -9.79 -21.31 -6.84
N MET A 158 -11.08 -21.34 -6.54
CA MET A 158 -12.06 -22.16 -7.28
C MET A 158 -12.31 -21.65 -8.72
N TYR A 159 -11.95 -20.39 -9.00
CA TYR A 159 -12.07 -19.71 -10.29
C TYR A 159 -10.68 -19.22 -10.71
N PRO A 160 -9.80 -20.11 -11.20
CA PRO A 160 -8.43 -19.77 -11.57
C PRO A 160 -8.34 -18.63 -12.59
N GLU A 161 -9.35 -18.44 -13.43
CA GLU A 161 -9.46 -17.34 -14.39
C GLU A 161 -9.57 -15.97 -13.69
N ALA A 162 -10.25 -15.90 -12.55
CA ALA A 162 -10.32 -14.67 -11.75
C ALA A 162 -8.97 -14.36 -11.08
N VAL A 163 -8.25 -15.38 -10.61
CA VAL A 163 -6.89 -15.21 -10.09
C VAL A 163 -5.96 -14.76 -11.22
N TRP A 164 -6.05 -15.39 -12.38
CA TRP A 164 -5.27 -15.01 -13.56
C TRP A 164 -5.53 -13.56 -13.97
N ALA A 165 -6.79 -13.14 -14.05
CA ALA A 165 -7.16 -11.76 -14.37
C ALA A 165 -6.57 -10.75 -13.38
N GLN A 166 -6.54 -11.07 -12.08
CA GLN A 166 -5.87 -10.22 -11.08
C GLN A 166 -4.37 -10.08 -11.34
N LEU A 167 -3.71 -11.10 -11.88
CA LEU A 167 -2.26 -11.10 -12.13
C LEU A 167 -1.90 -10.45 -13.47
N GLU A 168 -2.56 -10.87 -14.56
CA GLU A 168 -2.28 -10.39 -15.92
C GLU A 168 -2.54 -8.89 -16.04
N VAL A 169 -3.72 -8.42 -15.58
CA VAL A 169 -4.09 -6.99 -15.61
C VAL A 169 -3.11 -6.15 -14.78
N ALA A 170 -2.62 -6.68 -13.64
CA ALA A 170 -1.66 -5.95 -12.81
C ALA A 170 -0.27 -5.84 -13.43
N VAL A 171 0.18 -6.88 -14.14
CA VAL A 171 1.46 -6.86 -14.87
C VAL A 171 1.38 -5.93 -16.08
N GLU A 172 0.28 -5.97 -16.83
CA GLU A 172 0.02 -5.08 -17.96
C GLU A 172 -0.03 -3.61 -17.50
N HIS A 173 -0.85 -3.32 -16.48
CA HIS A 173 -0.95 -1.98 -15.91
C HIS A 173 0.41 -1.48 -15.42
N TYR A 174 1.15 -2.28 -14.65
CA TYR A 174 2.50 -1.90 -14.23
C TYR A 174 3.41 -1.59 -15.43
N THR A 175 3.36 -2.41 -16.47
CA THR A 175 4.21 -2.25 -17.66
C THR A 175 3.91 -0.93 -18.38
N ASN A 176 2.63 -0.57 -18.50
CA ASN A 176 2.20 0.70 -19.09
C ASN A 176 2.68 1.89 -18.25
N GLU A 177 2.57 1.78 -16.92
CA GLU A 177 2.84 2.92 -16.02
C GLU A 177 4.32 3.16 -15.73
N PHE A 178 5.12 2.09 -15.65
CA PHE A 178 6.55 2.17 -15.33
C PHE A 178 7.46 1.95 -16.55
N GLY A 179 6.90 1.49 -17.69
CA GLY A 179 7.64 1.28 -18.95
C GLY A 179 8.52 0.02 -18.97
N ARG A 180 8.32 -0.90 -18.02
CA ARG A 180 9.02 -2.19 -17.91
C ARG A 180 8.14 -3.19 -17.16
N ALA A 181 8.34 -4.48 -17.37
CA ALA A 181 7.62 -5.51 -16.60
C ALA A 181 8.12 -5.55 -15.13
N PRO A 182 7.24 -5.84 -14.15
CA PRO A 182 7.65 -6.01 -12.75
C PRO A 182 8.39 -7.33 -12.55
N ASN A 183 9.45 -7.35 -11.74
CA ASN A 183 10.13 -8.60 -11.38
C ASN A 183 9.42 -9.34 -10.22
N GLY A 184 8.81 -8.59 -9.31
CA GLY A 184 8.19 -9.13 -8.11
C GLY A 184 6.74 -8.72 -7.94
N ILE A 185 6.07 -9.42 -7.02
CA ILE A 185 4.71 -9.11 -6.61
C ILE A 185 4.59 -9.11 -5.09
N TRP A 186 3.88 -8.11 -4.57
CA TRP A 186 3.26 -8.22 -3.26
C TRP A 186 1.95 -8.99 -3.43
N LEU A 187 1.85 -10.22 -2.91
CA LEU A 187 0.57 -10.90 -2.92
C LEU A 187 -0.39 -10.12 -2.01
N PRO A 188 -1.63 -9.84 -2.41
CA PRO A 188 -2.59 -9.16 -1.54
C PRO A 188 -2.62 -9.84 -0.18
N GLU A 189 -2.28 -9.09 0.87
CA GLU A 189 -2.20 -9.58 2.26
C GLU A 189 -1.17 -10.68 2.53
N CYS A 190 -0.12 -10.78 1.71
CA CYS A 190 0.80 -11.91 1.66
C CYS A 190 0.05 -13.27 1.59
N ALA A 191 -1.15 -13.25 1.00
CA ALA A 191 -2.08 -14.38 1.04
C ALA A 191 -1.73 -15.38 -0.06
N TYR A 192 -1.06 -16.45 0.33
CA TYR A 192 -0.57 -17.50 -0.56
C TYR A 192 -1.38 -18.78 -0.41
N TYR A 193 -1.52 -19.53 -1.50
CA TYR A 193 -2.02 -20.91 -1.51
C TYR A 193 -1.18 -21.76 -2.48
N ASP A 194 -1.09 -23.06 -2.19
CA ASP A 194 -0.32 -24.01 -3.00
C ASP A 194 -0.79 -24.07 -4.46
N GLY A 195 0.13 -23.87 -5.40
CA GLY A 195 -0.09 -23.83 -6.85
C GLY A 195 -0.13 -22.42 -7.47
N LEU A 196 -0.23 -21.36 -6.66
CA LEU A 196 -0.30 -19.98 -7.16
C LEU A 196 0.99 -19.59 -7.94
N GLU A 197 2.13 -20.11 -7.52
CA GLU A 197 3.45 -19.83 -8.10
C GLU A 197 3.57 -20.20 -9.59
N ARG A 198 2.70 -21.07 -10.10
CA ARG A 198 2.67 -21.39 -11.53
C ARG A 198 2.12 -20.23 -12.34
N MET A 199 0.98 -19.68 -11.92
CA MET A 199 0.39 -18.50 -12.55
C MET A 199 1.33 -17.30 -12.45
N LEU A 200 2.00 -17.12 -11.30
CA LEU A 200 3.02 -16.06 -11.13
C LEU A 200 4.15 -16.22 -12.16
N ALA A 201 4.67 -17.43 -12.35
CA ALA A 201 5.72 -17.70 -13.33
C ALA A 201 5.24 -17.44 -14.77
N ASP A 202 4.01 -17.86 -15.09
CA ASP A 202 3.42 -17.76 -16.43
C ASP A 202 3.16 -16.28 -16.82
N VAL A 203 2.83 -15.39 -15.88
CA VAL A 203 2.79 -13.92 -16.12
C VAL A 203 4.16 -13.22 -16.04
N GLY A 204 5.24 -13.99 -15.81
CA GLY A 204 6.62 -13.48 -15.85
C GLY A 204 7.18 -12.97 -14.51
N LEU A 205 6.43 -13.10 -13.40
CA LEU A 205 6.89 -12.70 -12.06
C LEU A 205 7.93 -13.68 -11.53
N ARG A 206 8.96 -13.16 -10.86
CA ARG A 206 10.15 -13.91 -10.39
C ARG A 206 10.17 -14.12 -8.89
N TYR A 207 9.47 -13.29 -8.12
CA TYR A 207 9.37 -13.49 -6.68
C TYR A 207 8.10 -12.90 -6.08
N PHE A 208 7.77 -13.38 -4.87
CA PHE A 208 6.70 -12.83 -4.05
C PHE A 208 7.07 -12.82 -2.57
N LEU A 209 6.28 -12.07 -1.78
CA LEU A 209 6.36 -12.05 -0.32
C LEU A 209 5.25 -12.89 0.30
N THR A 210 5.57 -13.55 1.41
CA THR A 210 4.63 -14.32 2.24
C THR A 210 4.92 -14.12 3.73
N ASP A 211 4.02 -14.58 4.59
CA ASP A 211 4.27 -14.58 6.03
C ASP A 211 5.37 -15.58 6.42
N GLY A 212 6.06 -15.30 7.54
CA GLY A 212 7.11 -16.17 8.07
C GLY A 212 6.68 -17.63 8.21
N HIS A 213 5.45 -17.90 8.69
CA HIS A 213 5.00 -19.29 8.83
C HIS A 213 4.73 -20.00 7.50
N GLY A 214 4.43 -19.25 6.43
CA GLY A 214 4.30 -19.80 5.07
C GLY A 214 5.58 -20.48 4.60
N ILE A 215 6.75 -19.92 4.96
CA ILE A 215 8.05 -20.55 4.70
C ILE A 215 8.38 -21.60 5.76
N LEU A 216 8.22 -21.29 7.06
CA LEU A 216 8.62 -22.21 8.13
C LEU A 216 7.88 -23.56 8.10
N TYR A 217 6.65 -23.60 7.59
CA TYR A 217 5.86 -24.81 7.38
C TYR A 217 5.94 -25.39 5.96
N GLY A 218 6.83 -24.86 5.12
CA GLY A 218 7.07 -25.36 3.78
C GLY A 218 7.66 -26.77 3.74
N GLN A 219 7.55 -27.41 2.56
CA GLN A 219 7.99 -28.78 2.32
C GLN A 219 8.93 -28.88 1.10
N PRO A 220 10.16 -29.42 1.26
CA PRO A 220 10.82 -29.78 2.53
C PRO A 220 11.07 -28.55 3.40
N ARG A 221 11.19 -28.75 4.73
CA ARG A 221 11.39 -27.65 5.68
C ARG A 221 12.60 -26.78 5.27
N PRO A 222 12.46 -25.45 5.22
CA PRO A 222 13.57 -24.56 4.86
C PRO A 222 14.72 -24.64 5.87
N ARG A 223 15.91 -24.98 5.39
CA ARG A 223 17.14 -25.15 6.17
C ARG A 223 17.53 -23.87 6.91
N PHE A 224 17.30 -22.71 6.28
CA PHE A 224 17.69 -21.40 6.77
C PHE A 224 16.52 -20.58 7.34
N GLY A 225 15.39 -21.24 7.62
CA GLY A 225 14.19 -20.57 8.14
C GLY A 225 13.71 -19.48 7.18
N THR A 226 13.42 -18.29 7.72
CA THR A 226 12.97 -17.11 6.97
C THR A 226 14.12 -16.21 6.49
N TYR A 227 15.37 -16.59 6.75
CA TYR A 227 16.55 -15.74 6.54
C TYR A 227 17.28 -16.01 5.22
N ALA A 228 16.67 -16.81 4.35
CA ALA A 228 16.99 -16.93 2.94
C ALA A 228 15.68 -17.25 2.21
N PRO A 229 15.45 -16.73 0.99
CA PRO A 229 14.30 -17.14 0.21
C PRO A 229 14.39 -18.62 -0.16
N VAL A 230 13.25 -19.19 -0.53
CA VAL A 230 13.18 -20.49 -1.20
C VAL A 230 12.75 -20.30 -2.65
N PHE A 231 13.15 -21.21 -3.53
CA PHE A 231 12.53 -21.34 -4.84
C PHE A 231 11.37 -22.32 -4.76
N THR A 232 10.26 -22.01 -5.40
CA THR A 232 9.24 -23.01 -5.69
C THR A 232 9.70 -23.93 -6.83
N GLU A 233 8.96 -25.00 -7.10
CA GLU A 233 9.25 -25.90 -8.24
C GLU A 233 9.18 -25.17 -9.60
N THR A 234 8.42 -24.07 -9.68
CA THR A 234 8.32 -23.23 -10.88
C THR A 234 9.48 -22.23 -11.02
N GLY A 235 10.37 -22.16 -10.01
CA GLY A 235 11.51 -21.25 -10.00
C GLY A 235 11.19 -19.83 -9.48
N VAL A 236 9.95 -19.58 -9.04
CA VAL A 236 9.58 -18.30 -8.41
C VAL A 236 10.11 -18.29 -6.97
N ALA A 237 10.77 -17.21 -6.56
CA ALA A 237 11.27 -17.09 -5.21
C ALA A 237 10.17 -16.65 -4.22
N ALA A 238 10.17 -17.22 -3.03
CA ALA A 238 9.29 -16.80 -1.94
C ALA A 238 10.13 -16.23 -0.79
N PHE A 239 9.89 -14.96 -0.47
CA PHE A 239 10.50 -14.27 0.67
C PHE A 239 9.55 -14.27 1.86
N ALA A 240 10.06 -14.56 3.04
CA ALA A 240 9.30 -14.51 4.29
C ALA A 240 9.59 -13.24 5.07
N ARG A 241 8.54 -12.67 5.68
CA ARG A 241 8.65 -11.63 6.70
C ARG A 241 9.49 -12.11 7.91
N ASP A 242 10.42 -11.28 8.37
CA ASP A 242 11.09 -11.47 9.67
C ASP A 242 10.18 -11.07 10.84
N HIS A 243 10.08 -11.93 11.85
CA HIS A 243 9.21 -11.68 12.99
C HIS A 243 9.78 -10.60 13.93
N GLU A 244 11.11 -10.57 14.09
CA GLU A 244 11.77 -9.68 15.04
C GLU A 244 11.70 -8.21 14.59
N SER A 245 11.96 -7.93 13.30
CA SER A 245 11.81 -6.58 12.72
C SER A 245 10.35 -6.11 12.77
N SER A 246 9.42 -7.03 12.52
CA SER A 246 8.00 -6.72 12.53
C SER A 246 7.57 -6.25 13.92
N GLN A 247 7.90 -6.98 14.98
CA GLN A 247 7.47 -6.66 16.34
C GLN A 247 7.98 -5.29 16.82
N GLN A 248 9.22 -4.92 16.46
CA GLN A 248 9.85 -3.66 16.88
C GLN A 248 9.19 -2.41 16.30
N VAL A 249 8.54 -2.52 15.15
CA VAL A 249 7.94 -1.38 14.45
C VAL A 249 6.41 -1.44 14.52
N TRP A 250 5.79 -2.60 14.26
CA TRP A 250 4.33 -2.73 14.20
C TRP A 250 3.60 -2.69 15.55
N SER A 251 4.29 -2.95 16.66
CA SER A 251 3.61 -3.01 17.95
C SER A 251 3.28 -1.62 18.47
N SER A 252 1.99 -1.30 18.64
CA SER A 252 1.57 -0.06 19.33
C SER A 252 1.91 -0.03 20.82
N LYS A 253 2.26 -1.19 21.42
CA LYS A 253 2.60 -1.31 22.85
C LYS A 253 4.10 -1.36 23.12
N VAL A 254 4.86 -2.06 22.28
CA VAL A 254 6.31 -2.25 22.48
C VAL A 254 7.17 -1.73 21.33
N GLY A 255 6.54 -1.27 20.24
CA GLY A 255 7.23 -0.78 19.07
C GLY A 255 7.47 0.72 19.12
N TYR A 256 8.35 1.20 18.24
CA TYR A 256 8.77 2.60 18.21
C TYR A 256 7.61 3.61 18.06
N PRO A 257 6.59 3.41 17.20
CA PRO A 257 5.53 4.39 16.98
C PRO A 257 4.76 4.79 18.23
N GLY A 258 4.71 3.93 19.26
CA GLY A 258 4.01 4.22 20.52
C GLY A 258 4.76 5.15 21.48
N ASN A 259 5.91 5.71 21.08
CA ASN A 259 6.74 6.48 21.99
C ASN A 259 6.05 7.78 22.46
N PRO A 260 6.11 8.12 23.76
CA PRO A 260 5.50 9.34 24.32
C PRO A 260 5.81 10.66 23.62
N VAL A 261 6.95 10.79 22.94
CA VAL A 261 7.34 12.04 22.27
C VAL A 261 6.79 12.21 20.86
N TYR A 262 6.28 11.14 20.25
CA TYR A 262 5.76 11.16 18.88
C TYR A 262 4.36 11.77 18.79
N ARG A 263 4.02 12.28 17.60
CA ARG A 263 2.74 12.94 17.31
C ARG A 263 1.56 12.00 17.61
N GLU A 264 0.58 12.51 18.34
CA GLU A 264 -0.66 11.80 18.66
C GLU A 264 -1.59 11.82 17.44
N PHE A 265 -1.92 10.63 16.92
CA PHE A 265 -2.73 10.50 15.71
C PHE A 265 -4.19 10.92 15.95
N TYR A 266 -4.73 10.64 17.14
CA TYR A 266 -6.17 10.80 17.42
C TYR A 266 -6.57 12.17 17.96
N LYS A 267 -5.64 13.12 18.05
CA LYS A 267 -5.88 14.46 18.58
C LYS A 267 -5.55 15.51 17.52
N ASP A 268 -6.61 16.06 16.93
CA ASP A 268 -6.56 16.84 15.69
C ASP A 268 -7.42 18.10 15.82
N LEU A 269 -6.94 19.18 15.20
CA LEU A 269 -7.54 20.51 15.26
C LEU A 269 -9.02 20.52 14.83
N GLY A 270 -9.40 19.64 13.88
CA GLY A 270 -10.76 19.46 13.42
C GLY A 270 -11.76 19.07 14.52
N TRP A 271 -11.27 18.48 15.62
CA TRP A 271 -12.07 18.12 16.79
C TRP A 271 -11.95 19.12 17.94
N GLU A 272 -10.79 19.76 18.08
CA GLU A 272 -10.46 20.62 19.23
C GLU A 272 -10.88 22.07 19.05
N ALA A 273 -10.75 22.63 17.85
CA ALA A 273 -10.96 24.05 17.62
C ALA A 273 -12.45 24.44 17.73
N ASP A 274 -12.70 25.72 18.02
CA ASP A 274 -14.04 26.29 18.04
C ASP A 274 -14.79 26.00 16.72
N TYR A 275 -16.06 25.63 16.83
CA TYR A 275 -16.82 25.12 15.69
C TYR A 275 -16.91 26.11 14.54
N GLU A 276 -17.28 27.37 14.81
CA GLU A 276 -17.42 28.39 13.76
C GLU A 276 -16.08 28.74 13.09
N TYR A 277 -14.96 28.59 13.82
CA TYR A 277 -13.62 28.81 13.28
C TYR A 277 -13.21 27.69 12.32
N ILE A 278 -13.41 26.43 12.72
CA ILE A 278 -12.95 25.27 11.93
C ILE A 278 -13.93 24.83 10.84
N LYS A 279 -15.18 25.30 10.89
CA LYS A 279 -16.27 24.98 9.96
C LYS A 279 -15.88 25.02 8.47
N PRO A 280 -15.07 25.97 7.98
CA PRO A 280 -14.66 25.99 6.57
C PRO A 280 -13.73 24.84 6.15
N PHE A 281 -13.11 24.15 7.11
CA PHE A 281 -12.07 23.13 6.88
C PHE A 281 -12.52 21.70 7.24
N ILE A 282 -13.74 21.54 7.75
CA ILE A 282 -14.37 20.24 8.04
C ILE A 282 -15.34 19.85 6.93
N MET A 283 -16.15 18.81 7.13
CA MET A 283 -17.06 18.33 6.09
C MET A 283 -18.08 19.42 5.69
N PRO A 284 -18.48 19.52 4.41
CA PRO A 284 -19.45 20.52 3.94
C PRO A 284 -20.81 20.49 4.65
N ASN A 285 -21.19 19.34 5.22
CA ASN A 285 -22.41 19.18 6.01
C ASN A 285 -22.27 19.64 7.47
N GLY A 286 -21.10 20.17 7.86
CA GLY A 286 -20.79 20.63 9.21
C GLY A 286 -20.31 19.54 10.18
N GLN A 287 -20.20 18.28 9.74
CA GLN A 287 -19.62 17.24 10.59
C GLN A 287 -18.11 17.45 10.73
N ARG A 288 -17.60 17.31 11.97
CA ARG A 288 -16.16 17.36 12.25
C ARG A 288 -15.47 16.14 11.66
N LYS A 289 -14.21 16.34 11.27
CA LYS A 289 -13.29 15.34 10.75
C LYS A 289 -11.87 15.72 11.15
N ASN A 290 -10.89 14.85 10.89
CA ASN A 290 -9.49 15.25 10.98
C ASN A 290 -9.16 16.28 9.89
N THR A 291 -8.31 17.24 10.20
CA THR A 291 -7.74 18.19 9.24
C THR A 291 -6.31 17.82 8.86
N GLY A 292 -5.62 16.98 9.65
CA GLY A 292 -4.19 16.67 9.47
C GLY A 292 -3.27 17.59 10.28
N VAL A 293 -3.81 18.65 10.88
CA VAL A 293 -3.08 19.56 11.78
C VAL A 293 -3.26 19.06 13.22
N LYS A 294 -2.18 18.51 13.80
CA LYS A 294 -2.18 17.80 15.08
C LYS A 294 -1.04 18.32 15.96
N TYR A 295 -1.38 18.93 17.10
CA TYR A 295 -0.39 19.63 17.94
C TYR A 295 0.07 18.86 19.17
N HIS A 296 -0.41 17.64 19.34
CA HIS A 296 -0.20 16.88 20.56
C HIS A 296 0.71 15.68 20.32
N ARG A 297 1.38 15.24 21.39
CA ARG A 297 2.17 14.01 21.40
C ARG A 297 1.49 12.92 22.22
N ILE A 298 1.86 11.67 21.97
CA ILE A 298 1.29 10.48 22.63
C ILE A 298 1.34 10.61 24.15
N THR A 299 2.37 11.22 24.73
CA THR A 299 2.53 11.54 26.16
C THR A 299 2.68 10.31 27.09
N GLY A 300 1.90 9.27 26.86
CA GLY A 300 1.90 7.98 27.52
C GLY A 300 0.60 7.25 27.20
N SER A 301 0.60 5.92 27.31
CA SER A 301 -0.56 5.07 27.02
C SER A 301 -1.71 5.22 28.02
N ASP A 302 -1.40 5.68 29.25
CA ASP A 302 -2.35 5.71 30.36
C ASP A 302 -3.11 7.05 30.46
N PHE A 303 -2.84 7.98 29.55
CA PHE A 303 -3.45 9.31 29.53
C PHE A 303 -4.58 9.38 28.50
N GLY A 304 -5.74 9.91 28.91
CA GLY A 304 -6.81 10.31 28.00
C GLY A 304 -6.38 11.47 27.09
N LEU A 305 -7.16 11.75 26.04
CA LEU A 305 -6.83 12.78 25.03
C LEU A 305 -6.65 14.18 25.65
N ASP A 306 -7.42 14.52 26.68
CA ASP A 306 -7.33 15.83 27.35
C ASP A 306 -6.00 16.04 28.08
N ALA A 307 -5.33 14.96 28.50
CA ALA A 307 -4.06 15.01 29.23
C ALA A 307 -2.83 14.91 28.32
N LYS A 308 -3.03 14.81 27.00
CA LYS A 308 -1.94 14.80 26.01
C LYS A 308 -1.25 16.16 26.00
N GLN A 309 0.07 16.15 26.04
CA GLN A 309 0.90 17.35 26.03
C GLN A 309 1.20 17.78 24.59
N LEU A 310 1.69 19.01 24.44
CA LEU A 310 2.07 19.55 23.13
C LEU A 310 3.26 18.78 22.55
N TYR A 311 3.23 18.61 21.24
CA TYR A 311 4.25 17.98 20.43
C TYR A 311 5.48 18.89 20.28
N ASP A 312 6.66 18.30 20.11
CA ASP A 312 7.89 19.01 19.82
C ASP A 312 8.63 18.27 18.69
N PRO A 313 8.65 18.82 17.45
CA PRO A 313 9.30 18.20 16.31
C PRO A 313 10.79 17.91 16.52
N TYR A 314 11.49 18.71 17.33
CA TYR A 314 12.90 18.49 17.62
C TYR A 314 13.10 17.23 18.49
N TRP A 315 12.35 17.09 19.58
CA TRP A 315 12.42 15.89 20.43
C TRP A 315 12.04 14.63 19.68
N ALA A 316 11.00 14.72 18.86
CA ALA A 316 10.51 13.61 18.06
C ALA A 316 11.54 13.19 17.00
N LYS A 317 12.19 14.15 16.33
CA LYS A 317 13.26 13.86 15.36
C LYS A 317 14.48 13.20 16.01
N GLU A 318 14.94 13.71 17.15
CA GLU A 318 16.03 13.08 17.91
C GLU A 318 15.65 11.64 18.32
N LYS A 319 14.40 11.42 18.73
CA LYS A 319 13.92 10.09 19.09
C LYS A 319 13.85 9.14 17.90
N ALA A 320 13.46 9.62 16.72
CA ALA A 320 13.51 8.84 15.48
C ALA A 320 14.95 8.42 15.14
N ALA A 321 15.93 9.29 15.35
CA ALA A 321 17.34 8.94 15.17
C ALA A 321 17.82 7.88 16.17
N GLU A 322 17.42 7.97 17.45
CA GLU A 322 17.70 6.94 18.46
C GLU A 322 17.08 5.58 18.10
N HIS A 323 15.81 5.57 17.70
CA HIS A 323 15.12 4.34 17.31
C HIS A 323 15.72 3.72 16.04
N ALA A 324 16.10 4.54 15.05
CA ALA A 324 16.81 4.07 13.87
C ALA A 324 18.16 3.42 14.23
N ALA A 325 18.92 4.01 15.16
CA ALA A 325 20.16 3.42 15.65
C ALA A 325 19.91 2.10 16.41
N ASN A 326 18.85 2.03 17.22
CA ASN A 326 18.46 0.81 17.91
C ASN A 326 18.09 -0.31 16.93
N PHE A 327 17.27 -0.02 15.92
CA PHE A 327 16.90 -0.98 14.90
C PHE A 327 18.14 -1.50 14.14
N MET A 328 19.02 -0.60 13.69
CA MET A 328 20.29 -0.95 13.05
C MET A 328 21.13 -1.89 13.94
N GLN A 329 21.38 -1.53 15.20
CA GLN A 329 22.16 -2.37 16.13
C GLN A 329 21.52 -3.74 16.36
N ASN A 330 20.18 -3.82 16.43
CA ASN A 330 19.49 -5.10 16.55
C ASN A 330 19.68 -5.94 15.28
N ARG A 331 19.65 -5.33 14.08
CA ARG A 331 19.95 -6.02 12.81
C ARG A 331 21.39 -6.48 12.72
N GLU A 332 22.35 -5.70 13.20
CA GLU A 332 23.76 -6.14 13.26
C GLU A 332 23.92 -7.40 14.12
N ARG A 333 23.33 -7.41 15.33
CA ARG A 333 23.37 -8.58 16.22
C ARG A 333 22.67 -9.78 15.59
N GLN A 334 21.50 -9.56 14.98
CA GLN A 334 20.72 -10.60 14.33
C GLN A 334 21.49 -11.22 13.16
N VAL A 335 22.05 -10.39 12.27
CA VAL A 335 22.86 -10.84 11.13
C VAL A 335 24.13 -11.56 11.59
N GLY A 336 24.83 -11.02 12.59
CA GLY A 336 26.03 -11.65 13.14
C GLY A 336 25.76 -13.06 13.67
N TYR A 337 24.71 -13.21 14.50
CA TYR A 337 24.30 -14.52 15.02
C TYR A 337 23.88 -15.49 13.91
N LEU A 338 23.07 -15.02 12.95
CA LEU A 338 22.59 -15.86 11.84
C LEU A 338 23.71 -16.29 10.91
N HIS A 339 24.68 -15.43 10.63
CA HIS A 339 25.81 -15.75 9.76
C HIS A 339 26.62 -16.94 10.29
N GLU A 340 26.93 -16.94 11.59
CA GLU A 340 27.66 -18.05 12.25
C GLU A 340 26.89 -19.38 12.14
N MET A 341 25.56 -19.33 12.27
CA MET A 341 24.70 -20.51 12.25
C MET A 341 24.42 -21.03 10.82
N MET A 342 24.31 -20.13 9.85
CA MET A 342 23.92 -20.46 8.48
C MET A 342 25.09 -20.86 7.59
N GLY A 343 26.29 -20.36 7.87
CA GLY A 343 27.47 -20.55 7.00
C GLY A 343 27.32 -19.88 5.62
N ARG A 344 26.35 -18.97 5.47
CA ARG A 344 26.12 -18.11 4.31
C ARG A 344 25.55 -16.76 4.80
N PRO A 345 25.64 -15.69 4.00
CA PRO A 345 25.03 -14.41 4.36
C PRO A 345 23.50 -14.53 4.53
N PRO A 346 22.95 -14.18 5.72
CA PRO A 346 21.51 -14.13 5.94
C PRO A 346 20.90 -12.89 5.28
N LEU A 347 19.61 -12.99 4.94
CA LEU A 347 18.78 -11.87 4.51
C LEU A 347 17.66 -11.65 5.54
N VAL A 348 17.58 -10.46 6.09
CA VAL A 348 16.47 -10.03 6.95
C VAL A 348 15.49 -9.21 6.11
N VAL A 349 14.31 -9.74 5.85
CA VAL A 349 13.25 -9.04 5.10
C VAL A 349 12.28 -8.38 6.08
N SER A 350 12.18 -7.05 6.02
CA SER A 350 11.35 -6.23 6.92
C SER A 350 10.26 -5.51 6.12
N PRO A 351 9.10 -6.17 5.88
CA PRO A 351 7.97 -5.59 5.19
C PRO A 351 7.00 -4.85 6.12
N TYR A 352 6.51 -3.71 5.66
CA TYR A 352 5.58 -2.82 6.39
C TYR A 352 4.61 -2.16 5.41
N ASP A 353 3.43 -1.75 5.88
CA ASP A 353 2.59 -0.84 5.11
C ASP A 353 3.31 0.51 4.97
N ALA A 354 3.24 1.12 3.78
CA ALA A 354 3.92 2.39 3.51
C ALA A 354 3.35 3.50 4.38
N GLU A 355 2.02 3.53 4.53
CA GLU A 355 1.26 4.52 5.30
C GLU A 355 1.55 4.43 6.80
N LEU A 356 2.23 3.38 7.27
CA LEU A 356 2.81 3.40 8.61
C LEU A 356 3.81 4.56 8.76
N PHE A 357 4.62 4.82 7.73
CA PHE A 357 5.69 5.81 7.78
C PHE A 357 5.20 7.17 7.30
N GLY A 358 4.58 7.89 8.22
CA GLY A 358 4.24 9.31 8.09
C GLY A 358 2.77 9.58 8.39
N HIS A 359 1.87 8.70 7.95
CA HIS A 359 0.45 8.84 8.29
C HIS A 359 0.16 8.35 9.73
N TRP A 360 0.32 7.04 9.98
CA TRP A 360 0.10 6.47 11.32
C TRP A 360 1.20 6.83 12.31
N TRP A 361 2.46 6.78 11.87
CA TRP A 361 3.63 7.22 12.62
C TRP A 361 4.28 8.39 11.91
N TYR A 362 3.99 9.61 12.38
CA TYR A 362 4.37 10.86 11.71
C TYR A 362 5.86 10.98 11.42
N GLU A 363 6.69 10.50 12.34
CA GLU A 363 8.14 10.57 12.26
C GLU A 363 8.76 9.40 11.47
N GLY A 364 7.92 8.53 10.91
CA GLY A 364 8.34 7.37 10.13
C GLY A 364 9.29 7.69 8.97
N PRO A 365 9.05 8.74 8.14
CA PRO A 365 9.99 9.13 7.09
C PRO A 365 11.35 9.56 7.66
N TRP A 366 11.38 10.24 8.81
CA TRP A 366 12.64 10.57 9.49
C TRP A 366 13.35 9.31 9.99
N PHE A 367 12.61 8.34 10.53
CA PHE A 367 13.18 7.05 10.90
C PHE A 367 13.80 6.33 9.71
N ILE A 368 13.15 6.31 8.55
CA ILE A 368 13.69 5.70 7.32
C ILE A 368 14.98 6.43 6.88
N ASP A 369 14.97 7.77 6.83
CA ASP A 369 16.15 8.57 6.48
C ASP A 369 17.34 8.25 7.42
N PHE A 370 17.10 8.28 8.74
CA PHE A 370 18.13 7.96 9.71
C PHE A 370 18.58 6.49 9.64
N LEU A 371 17.66 5.54 9.46
CA LEU A 371 17.99 4.13 9.38
C LEU A 371 18.92 3.85 8.19
N ILE A 372 18.62 4.41 7.03
CA ILE A 372 19.44 4.25 5.82
C ILE A 372 20.81 4.90 6.03
N ARG A 373 20.85 6.15 6.52
CA ARG A 373 22.12 6.85 6.77
C ARG A 373 23.01 6.10 7.75
N LYS A 374 22.44 5.64 8.86
CA LYS A 374 23.17 4.88 9.89
C LYS A 374 23.63 3.53 9.36
N SER A 375 22.76 2.81 8.66
CA SER A 375 23.12 1.55 8.02
C SER A 375 24.23 1.73 6.99
N TYR A 376 24.30 2.88 6.31
CA TYR A 376 25.32 3.16 5.31
C TYR A 376 26.67 3.59 5.91
N TYR A 377 26.67 4.42 6.95
CA TYR A 377 27.89 5.04 7.49
C TYR A 377 28.41 4.45 8.80
N ASP A 378 27.52 3.95 9.67
CA ASP A 378 27.85 3.68 11.07
C ASP A 378 28.15 2.19 11.34
N GLN A 379 28.04 1.32 10.33
CA GLN A 379 28.25 -0.12 10.46
C GLN A 379 28.75 -0.78 9.15
N THR A 380 29.31 -1.98 9.24
CA THR A 380 29.78 -2.78 8.08
C THR A 380 29.34 -4.24 8.13
N THR A 381 28.44 -4.59 9.05
CA THR A 381 27.95 -5.94 9.31
C THR A 381 27.02 -6.43 8.19
N TYR A 382 26.11 -5.59 7.73
CA TYR A 382 25.19 -5.91 6.64
C TYR A 382 25.15 -4.82 5.58
N GLU A 383 24.66 -5.16 4.38
CA GLU A 383 24.30 -4.18 3.35
C GLU A 383 22.78 -4.10 3.21
N MET A 384 22.26 -2.90 2.98
CA MET A 384 20.87 -2.76 2.57
C MET A 384 20.74 -3.18 1.10
N THR A 385 19.70 -3.95 0.78
CA THR A 385 19.41 -4.42 -0.58
C THR A 385 17.92 -4.33 -0.88
N HIS A 386 17.57 -4.36 -2.16
CA HIS A 386 16.22 -4.72 -2.58
C HIS A 386 16.18 -6.20 -3.00
N LEU A 387 14.96 -6.75 -3.11
CA LEU A 387 14.76 -8.20 -3.25
C LEU A 387 15.26 -8.73 -4.61
N ALA A 388 15.14 -7.94 -5.68
CA ALA A 388 15.58 -8.33 -7.01
C ALA A 388 17.11 -8.42 -7.11
N ASP A 389 17.85 -7.43 -6.57
CA ASP A 389 19.31 -7.46 -6.54
C ASP A 389 19.81 -8.62 -5.67
N TYR A 390 19.17 -8.89 -4.52
CA TYR A 390 19.52 -10.05 -3.71
C TYR A 390 19.43 -11.37 -4.49
N LEU A 391 18.35 -11.60 -5.26
CA LEU A 391 18.22 -12.82 -6.07
C LEU A 391 19.25 -12.90 -7.20
N ARG A 392 19.59 -11.76 -7.81
CA ARG A 392 20.61 -11.70 -8.86
C ARG A 392 21.98 -12.11 -8.31
N ASP A 393 22.32 -11.61 -7.13
CA ASP A 393 23.61 -11.87 -6.49
C ASP A 393 23.66 -13.23 -5.77
N ASN A 394 22.50 -13.76 -5.40
CA ASN A 394 22.33 -15.06 -4.73
C ASN A 394 21.40 -15.99 -5.54
N PRO A 395 21.83 -16.49 -6.71
CA PRO A 395 20.97 -17.21 -7.64
C PRO A 395 20.64 -18.66 -7.22
N THR A 396 21.21 -19.15 -6.12
CA THR A 396 20.97 -20.52 -5.62
C THR A 396 20.22 -20.48 -4.31
N GLN A 397 19.03 -21.10 -4.29
CA GLN A 397 18.19 -21.20 -3.11
C GLN A 397 17.66 -22.62 -2.95
N GLN A 398 17.22 -22.95 -1.73
CA GLN A 398 16.57 -24.24 -1.49
C GLN A 398 15.25 -24.29 -2.26
N VAL A 399 14.99 -25.41 -2.92
CA VAL A 399 13.66 -25.68 -3.48
C VAL A 399 12.73 -26.13 -2.35
N SER A 400 11.61 -25.45 -2.18
CA SER A 400 10.58 -25.75 -1.20
C SER A 400 9.23 -25.27 -1.69
N ARG A 401 8.19 -26.04 -1.39
CA ARG A 401 6.79 -25.65 -1.54
C ARG A 401 6.33 -24.90 -0.29
N PRO A 402 6.01 -23.60 -0.36
CA PRO A 402 5.51 -22.85 0.79
C PRO A 402 4.15 -23.41 1.27
N ALA A 403 3.85 -23.19 2.54
CA ALA A 403 2.53 -23.47 3.10
C ALA A 403 1.57 -22.31 2.85
N GLN A 404 0.28 -22.62 2.80
CA GLN A 404 -0.80 -21.63 2.77
C GLN A 404 -0.72 -20.70 3.99
N SER A 405 -0.79 -19.40 3.73
CA SER A 405 -0.55 -18.36 4.74
C SER A 405 -1.14 -17.03 4.30
N SER A 406 -1.31 -16.12 5.25
CA SER A 406 -1.43 -14.67 5.03
C SER A 406 -0.65 -13.96 6.14
N TRP A 407 -0.38 -12.67 5.99
CA TRP A 407 0.22 -11.88 7.07
C TRP A 407 -0.80 -11.29 8.06
N GLY A 408 -2.09 -11.62 7.88
CA GLY A 408 -3.21 -11.13 8.69
C GLY A 408 -3.38 -11.83 10.03
N TYR A 409 -4.55 -11.63 10.66
CA TYR A 409 -4.84 -12.19 11.97
C TYR A 409 -4.68 -13.72 12.00
N LYS A 410 -3.91 -14.22 12.98
CA LYS A 410 -3.49 -15.63 13.14
C LYS A 410 -2.75 -16.24 11.94
N GLY A 411 -2.38 -15.45 10.93
CA GLY A 411 -1.63 -15.90 9.77
C GLY A 411 -2.46 -16.59 8.68
N PHE A 412 -3.79 -16.52 8.72
CA PHE A 412 -4.65 -17.22 7.75
C PHE A 412 -5.76 -16.30 7.20
N HIS A 413 -6.92 -16.85 6.86
CA HIS A 413 -7.94 -16.14 6.08
C HIS A 413 -9.03 -15.49 6.93
N GLU A 414 -9.00 -15.64 8.27
CA GLU A 414 -10.08 -15.25 9.19
C GLU A 414 -10.44 -13.76 9.10
N TYR A 415 -9.49 -12.88 8.73
CA TYR A 415 -9.80 -11.46 8.59
C TYR A 415 -10.70 -11.17 7.38
N TRP A 416 -10.55 -11.93 6.29
CA TRP A 416 -11.29 -11.77 5.05
C TRP A 416 -12.45 -12.75 4.93
N LEU A 417 -12.44 -13.87 5.64
CA LEU A 417 -13.54 -14.83 5.67
C LEU A 417 -13.99 -15.09 7.11
N ASN A 418 -15.04 -14.39 7.54
CA ASN A 418 -15.69 -14.55 8.84
C ASN A 418 -17.18 -14.13 8.77
N GLU A 419 -17.86 -14.14 9.91
CA GLU A 419 -19.28 -13.82 10.03
C GLU A 419 -19.69 -12.44 9.49
N THR A 420 -18.80 -11.44 9.46
CA THR A 420 -19.15 -10.07 9.04
C THR A 420 -19.10 -9.87 7.53
N ASN A 421 -18.33 -10.69 6.82
CA ASN A 421 -18.05 -10.52 5.39
C ASN A 421 -18.31 -11.77 4.54
N ALA A 422 -18.56 -12.95 5.12
CA ALA A 422 -18.77 -14.20 4.37
C ALA A 422 -19.87 -14.11 3.30
N TRP A 423 -20.87 -13.25 3.50
CA TRP A 423 -21.98 -13.05 2.56
C TRP A 423 -21.52 -12.57 1.17
N VAL A 424 -20.35 -11.92 1.05
CA VAL A 424 -19.88 -11.38 -0.23
C VAL A 424 -19.48 -12.47 -1.23
N TYR A 425 -18.93 -13.59 -0.73
CA TYR A 425 -18.21 -14.54 -1.57
C TYR A 425 -19.09 -15.29 -2.57
N GLN A 426 -20.30 -15.68 -2.18
CA GLN A 426 -21.25 -16.28 -3.12
C GLN A 426 -21.53 -15.36 -4.33
N HIS A 427 -21.54 -14.04 -4.11
CA HIS A 427 -21.79 -13.07 -5.16
C HIS A 427 -20.54 -12.80 -6.00
N LEU A 428 -19.35 -12.75 -5.37
CA LEU A 428 -18.08 -12.63 -6.10
C LEU A 428 -17.82 -13.86 -6.99
N HIS A 429 -18.09 -15.06 -6.46
CA HIS A 429 -18.01 -16.31 -7.20
C HIS A 429 -18.99 -16.34 -8.37
N LYS A 430 -20.24 -15.89 -8.15
CA LYS A 430 -21.22 -15.78 -9.24
C LYS A 430 -20.80 -14.75 -10.29
N GLY A 431 -20.20 -13.63 -9.87
CA GLY A 431 -19.62 -12.64 -10.75
C GLY A 431 -18.48 -13.21 -11.61
N ALA A 432 -17.61 -14.04 -11.02
CA ALA A 432 -16.55 -14.73 -11.75
C ALA A 432 -17.11 -15.69 -12.82
N GLU A 433 -18.12 -16.51 -12.49
CA GLU A 433 -18.79 -17.37 -13.48
C GLU A 433 -19.33 -16.59 -14.68
N ARG A 434 -19.95 -15.44 -14.42
CA ARG A 434 -20.50 -14.57 -15.45
C ARG A 434 -19.41 -13.95 -16.32
N MET A 435 -18.33 -13.47 -15.72
CA MET A 435 -17.21 -12.92 -16.49
C MET A 435 -16.51 -13.98 -17.33
N ILE A 436 -16.34 -15.20 -16.80
CA ILE A 436 -15.80 -16.32 -17.57
C ILE A 436 -16.71 -16.64 -18.76
N HIS A 437 -18.04 -16.67 -18.56
CA HIS A 437 -19.00 -16.84 -19.65
C HIS A 437 -18.88 -15.74 -20.72
N LEU A 438 -18.85 -14.46 -20.30
CA LEU A 438 -18.68 -13.32 -21.20
C LEU A 438 -17.33 -13.34 -21.93
N SER A 439 -16.27 -13.91 -21.33
CA SER A 439 -14.92 -13.96 -21.92
C SER A 439 -14.84 -14.69 -23.26
N TYR A 440 -15.75 -15.64 -23.51
CA TYR A 440 -15.84 -16.41 -24.75
C TYR A 440 -16.56 -15.67 -25.87
N ARG A 441 -17.31 -14.62 -25.53
CA ARG A 441 -18.03 -13.83 -26.50
C ARG A 441 -17.04 -13.07 -27.37
N GLU A 442 -17.32 -12.98 -28.67
CA GLU A 442 -16.63 -12.04 -29.55
C GLU A 442 -17.57 -10.85 -29.78
N PRO A 443 -17.10 -9.60 -29.56
CA PRO A 443 -17.95 -8.43 -29.67
C PRO A 443 -18.41 -8.23 -31.12
N ALA A 444 -19.68 -7.88 -31.30
CA ALA A 444 -20.24 -7.52 -32.60
C ALA A 444 -19.81 -6.11 -33.05
N ASP A 445 -19.56 -5.20 -32.10
CA ASP A 445 -19.16 -3.82 -32.33
C ASP A 445 -18.36 -3.22 -31.15
N ASP A 446 -17.97 -1.96 -31.27
CA ASP A 446 -17.22 -1.22 -30.25
C ASP A 446 -17.99 -1.04 -28.93
N LEU A 447 -19.32 -0.90 -29.01
CA LEU A 447 -20.16 -0.70 -27.83
C LEU A 447 -20.14 -1.96 -26.95
N GLU A 448 -20.26 -3.13 -27.57
CA GLU A 448 -20.18 -4.41 -26.88
C GLU A 448 -18.77 -4.69 -26.34
N TRP A 449 -17.72 -4.36 -27.09
CA TRP A 449 -16.34 -4.45 -26.62
C TRP A 449 -16.11 -3.64 -25.34
N ARG A 450 -16.57 -2.38 -25.34
CA ARG A 450 -16.50 -1.48 -24.18
C ARG A 450 -17.29 -2.01 -22.98
N ALA A 451 -18.51 -2.52 -23.21
CA ALA A 451 -19.33 -3.10 -22.15
C ALA A 451 -18.68 -4.33 -21.51
N LEU A 452 -18.08 -5.21 -22.30
CA LEU A 452 -17.34 -6.38 -21.82
C LEU A 452 -16.12 -5.98 -20.97
N ASN A 453 -15.36 -4.97 -21.41
CA ASN A 453 -14.23 -4.44 -20.65
C ASN A 453 -14.68 -3.77 -19.34
N GLN A 454 -15.78 -3.02 -19.36
CA GLN A 454 -16.33 -2.44 -18.14
C GLN A 454 -16.81 -3.51 -17.17
N ALA A 455 -17.43 -4.59 -17.65
CA ALA A 455 -17.84 -5.71 -16.81
C ALA A 455 -16.63 -6.35 -16.09
N ALA A 456 -15.50 -6.49 -16.79
CA ALA A 456 -14.25 -6.94 -16.19
C ALA A 456 -13.74 -6.01 -15.07
N ARG A 457 -13.80 -4.68 -15.27
CA ARG A 457 -13.46 -3.70 -14.23
C ARG A 457 -14.36 -3.81 -13.01
N GLU A 458 -15.67 -3.92 -13.21
CA GLU A 458 -16.62 -4.04 -12.10
C GLU A 458 -16.36 -5.29 -11.26
N LEU A 459 -16.04 -6.44 -11.89
CA LEU A 459 -15.69 -7.64 -11.14
C LEU A 459 -14.38 -7.45 -10.35
N LEU A 460 -13.34 -6.90 -10.99
CA LEU A 460 -12.07 -6.63 -10.30
C LEU A 460 -12.31 -5.68 -9.11
N LEU A 461 -13.04 -4.59 -9.28
CA LEU A 461 -13.33 -3.64 -8.20
C LEU A 461 -14.15 -4.27 -7.06
N ALA A 462 -15.11 -5.14 -7.39
CA ALA A 462 -15.87 -5.89 -6.38
C ALA A 462 -14.99 -6.84 -5.56
N GLN A 463 -13.92 -7.38 -6.17
CA GLN A 463 -13.03 -8.39 -5.61
C GLN A 463 -11.95 -7.86 -4.65
N SER A 464 -11.82 -6.53 -4.50
CA SER A 464 -10.85 -5.92 -3.59
C SER A 464 -10.98 -6.47 -2.16
N SER A 465 -9.86 -6.87 -1.55
CA SER A 465 -9.84 -7.40 -0.18
C SER A 465 -10.21 -6.34 0.86
N ASP A 466 -10.03 -5.07 0.53
CA ASP A 466 -10.29 -3.92 1.40
C ASP A 466 -11.73 -3.90 1.89
N TRP A 467 -12.68 -4.28 1.05
CA TRP A 467 -14.09 -4.30 1.44
C TRP A 467 -14.34 -5.29 2.56
N ALA A 468 -13.79 -6.50 2.46
CA ALA A 468 -13.89 -7.51 3.51
C ALA A 468 -13.10 -7.11 4.77
N PHE A 469 -11.94 -6.46 4.59
CA PHE A 469 -11.12 -5.93 5.68
C PHE A 469 -11.87 -4.84 6.48
N ILE A 470 -12.44 -3.84 5.79
CA ILE A 470 -13.22 -2.74 6.40
C ILE A 470 -14.46 -3.27 7.12
N MET A 471 -15.15 -4.26 6.53
CA MET A 471 -16.29 -4.93 7.19
C MET A 471 -15.87 -5.65 8.48
N ARG A 472 -14.62 -6.11 8.58
CA ARG A 472 -14.09 -6.77 9.78
C ARG A 472 -13.57 -5.75 10.82
N THR A 473 -12.88 -4.69 10.40
CA THR A 473 -12.37 -3.65 11.32
C THR A 473 -13.49 -2.83 11.96
N GLY A 474 -14.61 -2.64 11.26
CA GLY A 474 -15.78 -1.94 11.78
C GLY A 474 -15.76 -0.43 11.61
N THR A 475 -14.83 0.14 10.83
CA THR A 475 -14.68 1.60 10.67
C THR A 475 -15.72 2.21 9.75
N MET A 476 -15.68 1.85 8.45
CA MET A 476 -16.53 2.41 7.38
C MET A 476 -17.38 1.33 6.71
N VAL A 477 -17.98 0.46 7.53
CA VAL A 477 -18.76 -0.72 7.06
C VAL A 477 -19.84 -0.35 6.04
N PRO A 478 -20.67 0.70 6.23
CA PRO A 478 -21.68 1.05 5.24
C PRO A 478 -21.09 1.42 3.87
N TYR A 479 -19.91 2.03 3.84
CA TYR A 479 -19.20 2.35 2.61
C TYR A 479 -18.71 1.07 1.91
N ALA A 480 -18.01 0.19 2.62
CA ALA A 480 -17.54 -1.09 2.06
C ALA A 480 -18.68 -1.95 1.52
N VAL A 481 -19.79 -2.09 2.27
CA VAL A 481 -20.98 -2.84 1.80
C VAL A 481 -21.57 -2.21 0.55
N ARG A 482 -21.63 -0.87 0.48
CA ARG A 482 -22.12 -0.15 -0.69
C ARG A 482 -21.21 -0.38 -1.90
N ARG A 483 -19.89 -0.28 -1.74
CA ARG A 483 -18.91 -0.51 -2.81
C ARG A 483 -19.04 -1.92 -3.40
N THR A 484 -19.01 -2.95 -2.55
CA THR A 484 -19.18 -4.34 -3.01
C THR A 484 -20.50 -4.53 -3.77
N ARG A 485 -21.61 -4.02 -3.23
CA ARG A 485 -22.93 -4.16 -3.88
C ARG A 485 -23.02 -3.39 -5.19
N SER A 486 -22.54 -2.15 -5.22
CA SER A 486 -22.62 -1.29 -6.41
C SER A 486 -21.87 -1.89 -7.59
N HIS A 487 -20.63 -2.38 -7.38
CA HIS A 487 -19.87 -3.03 -8.45
C HIS A 487 -20.53 -4.32 -8.93
N LEU A 488 -21.01 -5.18 -8.01
CA LEU A 488 -21.74 -6.39 -8.38
C LEU A 488 -23.04 -6.12 -9.14
N MET A 489 -23.79 -5.07 -8.77
CA MET A 489 -25.01 -4.67 -9.47
C MET A 489 -24.72 -4.09 -10.86
N ARG A 490 -23.62 -3.34 -11.02
CA ARG A 490 -23.18 -2.83 -12.33
C ARG A 490 -22.76 -3.99 -13.24
N LEU A 491 -21.96 -4.94 -12.72
CA LEU A 491 -21.63 -6.19 -13.41
C LEU A 491 -22.89 -6.94 -13.85
N GLU A 492 -23.87 -7.08 -12.95
CA GLU A 492 -25.12 -7.79 -13.26
C GLU A 492 -25.89 -7.14 -14.41
N LYS A 493 -26.06 -5.82 -14.35
CA LYS A 493 -26.74 -5.09 -15.40
C LYS A 493 -25.99 -5.19 -16.74
N LEU A 494 -24.66 -5.08 -16.72
CA LEU A 494 -23.85 -5.26 -17.93
C LEU A 494 -24.02 -6.65 -18.52
N PHE A 495 -23.98 -7.69 -17.69
CA PHE A 495 -24.21 -9.06 -18.12
C PHE A 495 -25.57 -9.23 -18.81
N ASP A 496 -26.66 -8.77 -18.17
CA ASP A 496 -28.01 -8.88 -18.71
C ASP A 496 -28.18 -8.09 -20.02
N ASP A 497 -27.63 -6.87 -20.09
CA ASP A 497 -27.71 -6.02 -21.28
C ASP A 497 -26.92 -6.61 -22.48
N ILE A 498 -25.73 -7.19 -22.22
CA ILE A 498 -24.90 -7.84 -23.25
C ILE A 498 -25.60 -9.11 -23.77
N GLU A 499 -26.13 -9.95 -22.88
CA GLU A 499 -26.86 -11.16 -23.26
C GLU A 499 -28.13 -10.84 -24.06
N ALA A 500 -28.83 -9.76 -23.70
CA ALA A 500 -30.02 -9.31 -24.40
C ALA A 500 -29.73 -8.54 -25.72
N GLY A 501 -28.47 -8.15 -25.97
CA GLY A 501 -28.10 -7.26 -27.08
C GLY A 501 -28.73 -5.87 -26.97
N LYS A 502 -28.90 -5.36 -25.75
CA LYS A 502 -29.60 -4.10 -25.43
C LYS A 502 -28.76 -3.18 -24.54
N ILE A 503 -27.48 -3.04 -24.86
CA ILE A 503 -26.54 -2.21 -24.11
C ILE A 503 -27.00 -0.75 -24.16
N ASP A 504 -27.23 -0.18 -22.97
CA ASP A 504 -27.49 1.25 -22.80
C ASP A 504 -26.17 2.03 -22.87
N SER A 505 -25.91 2.65 -24.02
CA SER A 505 -24.66 3.38 -24.27
C SER A 505 -24.48 4.59 -23.34
N GLY A 506 -25.55 5.29 -23.00
CA GLY A 506 -25.48 6.46 -22.11
C GLY A 506 -25.20 6.05 -20.66
N TRP A 507 -25.77 4.92 -20.23
CA TRP A 507 -25.43 4.36 -18.92
C TRP A 507 -24.01 3.79 -18.88
N LEU A 508 -23.54 3.14 -19.96
CA LEU A 508 -22.17 2.62 -20.07
C LEU A 508 -21.14 3.75 -19.98
N GLU A 509 -21.30 4.83 -20.73
CA GLU A 509 -20.40 5.99 -20.70
C GLU A 509 -20.30 6.59 -19.29
N LYS A 510 -21.43 6.64 -18.57
CA LYS A 510 -21.46 7.11 -17.18
C LYS A 510 -20.63 6.22 -16.25
N ILE A 511 -20.74 4.89 -16.35
CA ILE A 511 -19.99 3.99 -15.46
C ILE A 511 -18.52 3.89 -15.86
N GLU A 512 -18.18 3.96 -17.15
CA GLU A 512 -16.79 4.07 -17.62
C GLU A 512 -16.11 5.32 -17.08
N TYR A 513 -16.86 6.43 -16.96
CA TYR A 513 -16.35 7.65 -16.35
C TYR A 513 -16.15 7.52 -14.83
N ILE A 514 -17.03 6.81 -14.11
CA ILE A 514 -16.92 6.63 -12.65
C ILE A 514 -15.79 5.65 -12.31
N ASP A 515 -15.81 4.48 -12.94
CA ASP A 515 -14.95 3.33 -12.67
C ASP A 515 -13.91 3.15 -13.80
N ASN A 516 -13.11 4.19 -14.05
CA ASN A 516 -12.12 4.28 -15.13
C ASN A 516 -10.79 3.56 -14.85
N ILE A 517 -10.73 2.67 -13.86
CA ILE A 517 -9.52 1.88 -13.56
C ILE A 517 -9.19 0.95 -14.73
N PHE A 518 -7.90 0.80 -15.08
CA PHE A 518 -7.45 -0.03 -16.22
C PHE A 518 -8.11 0.36 -17.56
N PRO A 519 -7.75 1.53 -18.13
CA PRO A 519 -8.31 1.98 -19.40
C PRO A 519 -8.09 0.98 -20.54
N ASP A 520 -6.98 0.24 -20.51
CA ASP A 520 -6.58 -0.72 -21.55
C ASP A 520 -6.99 -2.18 -21.26
N ILE A 521 -7.80 -2.44 -20.22
CA ILE A 521 -8.19 -3.81 -19.86
C ILE A 521 -8.80 -4.56 -21.04
N ASN A 522 -8.46 -5.83 -21.16
CA ASN A 522 -9.05 -6.75 -22.11
C ASN A 522 -9.80 -7.86 -21.38
N TYR A 523 -11.14 -7.86 -21.47
CA TYR A 523 -12.01 -8.84 -20.78
C TYR A 523 -11.66 -10.30 -21.09
N ARG A 524 -10.98 -10.56 -22.21
CA ARG A 524 -10.54 -11.90 -22.61
C ARG A 524 -9.52 -12.52 -21.64
N THR A 525 -8.95 -11.74 -20.71
CA THR A 525 -8.13 -12.26 -19.60
C THR A 525 -8.87 -13.31 -18.76
N TYR A 526 -10.22 -13.26 -18.72
CA TYR A 526 -11.05 -14.25 -18.02
C TYR A 526 -11.27 -15.55 -18.80
N ARG A 527 -10.63 -15.73 -19.98
CA ARG A 527 -10.71 -17.00 -20.70
C ARG A 527 -9.98 -18.09 -19.92
N PRO A 528 -10.52 -19.31 -19.86
CA PRO A 528 -9.84 -20.43 -19.23
C PRO A 528 -8.44 -20.63 -19.82
N LEU A 529 -7.48 -20.77 -18.91
CA LEU A 529 -6.11 -21.12 -19.25
C LEU A 529 -6.15 -22.44 -20.02
N THR A 530 -5.88 -22.39 -21.33
CA THR A 530 -5.73 -23.62 -22.10
C THR A 530 -4.59 -24.42 -21.47
N ALA A 531 -4.86 -25.68 -21.12
CA ALA A 531 -3.82 -26.57 -20.63
C ALA A 531 -2.78 -26.74 -21.74
N GLY A 532 -1.67 -26.00 -21.61
CA GLY A 532 -0.49 -26.10 -22.47
C GLY A 532 0.27 -27.39 -22.24
#